data_AF-A0A9P9FC48-F1
#
_entry.id   AF-A0A9P9FC48-F1
#
_cell.length_a   1.000
_cell.length_b   1.000
_cell.length_c   1.000
_cell.angle_alpha   90.00
_cell.angle_beta   90.00
_cell.angle_gamma   90.00
#
_symmetry.space_group_name_H-M   'P 1'
#
loop_
_entity.id
_entity.type
_entity.pdbx_description
1 polymer ?
#
loop_
_entity_poly.entity_id
_entity_poly.type
_entity_poly.pdbx_seq_one_letter_code
_entity_poly.pdbx_strand_id
1 'polypeptide(L)'
;MCFPSQAAHTNLSFWFFLPIRVQVKCRDPKAHIKGKSQMNPINYLHLDGPNVDVRGSKIALHFWADGEDRGSTKAVVFNFQDGRWKRVVEEPIFRLRDSYQDCQSWRLGRDPIHLQMAIFNSALRWWNNSLSSVDDQLITYEEALLRQDLAAGGDLLQLNAKTNRSLHCIAAHLQRYDSELQLFSKILEQAKSYNLTCHRYFLRLLARRSEQDLDWVLTALGRVESMLTALRTFREELQQKATNVMGLLVDNNKAISDQLVVQNGKMMQKILETTRDQAKESLNIAAQTKYLTEETAKVLHETQKETEASRQVAIQSQRLSEEMMKDSVAMKTVALVTVLFLPGTSFAAVLAMPFFTGESSPFNRPDLIWVWVVLTVPATIICFGFYLSWKQRETRRREQRVSSEDIELSMVGQTPQS
;
A
#
# COMPACT_ATOMS: atom_id res chain seq x y z
N MET A 1 -36.17 -29.67 -27.74
CA MET A 1 -36.18 -31.04 -28.28
C MET A 1 -36.86 -30.97 -29.64
N CYS A 2 -36.29 -31.57 -30.68
CA CYS A 2 -37.00 -31.77 -31.94
C CYS A 2 -37.36 -33.25 -31.99
N PHE A 3 -38.48 -33.61 -31.37
CA PHE A 3 -39.16 -34.82 -31.81
C PHE A 3 -39.72 -34.53 -33.20
N PRO A 4 -39.48 -35.38 -34.20
CA PRO A 4 -40.09 -35.18 -35.50
C PRO A 4 -41.61 -35.17 -35.32
N SER A 5 -42.26 -34.18 -35.93
CA SER A 5 -43.73 -34.03 -35.92
C SER A 5 -44.44 -35.22 -36.59
N GLN A 6 -43.69 -35.99 -37.38
CA GLN A 6 -44.11 -37.25 -37.98
C GLN A 6 -42.98 -38.25 -37.83
N ALA A 7 -43.25 -39.32 -37.10
CA ALA A 7 -42.55 -40.57 -37.26
C ALA A 7 -42.57 -40.95 -38.75
N ALA A 8 -41.44 -40.81 -39.45
CA ALA A 8 -41.33 -41.30 -40.83
C ALA A 8 -41.66 -42.80 -40.82
N HIS A 9 -42.46 -43.30 -41.75
CA HIS A 9 -43.11 -44.62 -41.63
C HIS A 9 -42.18 -45.81 -41.32
N THR A 10 -40.86 -45.69 -41.53
CA THR A 10 -39.87 -46.75 -41.35
C THR A 10 -38.85 -46.51 -40.22
N ASN A 11 -38.62 -45.28 -39.75
CA ASN A 11 -37.49 -44.96 -38.87
C ASN A 11 -37.85 -44.02 -37.70
N LEU A 12 -37.32 -44.32 -36.51
CA LEU A 12 -37.35 -43.43 -35.36
C LEU A 12 -36.07 -42.59 -35.29
N SER A 13 -36.20 -41.27 -35.20
CA SER A 13 -35.07 -40.36 -34.94
C SER A 13 -35.48 -39.22 -34.02
N PHE A 14 -34.65 -38.85 -33.04
CA PHE A 14 -34.89 -37.66 -32.23
C PHE A 14 -33.61 -37.14 -31.58
N TRP A 15 -33.57 -35.82 -31.36
CA TRP A 15 -32.44 -35.12 -30.75
C TRP A 15 -32.85 -34.25 -29.56
N PHE A 16 -31.98 -34.20 -28.55
CA PHE A 16 -32.06 -33.20 -27.49
C PHE A 16 -30.69 -32.73 -27.03
N PHE A 17 -30.68 -31.50 -26.49
CA PHE A 17 -29.54 -30.90 -25.83
C PHE A 17 -29.83 -30.84 -24.34
N LEU A 18 -29.02 -31.53 -23.54
CA LEU A 18 -29.16 -31.58 -22.10
C LEU A 18 -28.18 -30.60 -21.44
N PRO A 19 -28.65 -29.57 -20.71
CA PRO A 19 -27.76 -28.71 -19.93
C PRO A 19 -27.22 -29.47 -18.72
N ILE A 20 -25.92 -29.34 -18.48
CA ILE A 20 -25.23 -30.00 -17.38
C ILE A 20 -24.27 -29.05 -16.68
N ARG A 21 -24.07 -29.29 -15.38
CA ARG A 21 -23.01 -28.69 -14.57
C ARG A 21 -22.19 -29.81 -13.98
N VAL A 22 -20.88 -29.76 -14.19
CA VAL A 22 -19.96 -30.81 -13.73
C VAL A 22 -18.92 -30.23 -12.82
N GLN A 23 -18.81 -30.83 -11.64
CA GLN A 23 -17.75 -30.59 -10.66
C GLN A 23 -16.44 -31.23 -11.14
N VAL A 24 -15.39 -30.44 -11.20
CA VAL A 24 -14.02 -30.92 -11.47
C VAL A 24 -13.05 -30.36 -10.43
N LYS A 25 -12.02 -31.13 -10.08
CA LYS A 25 -10.97 -30.66 -9.17
C LYS A 25 -10.25 -29.44 -9.76
N CYS A 26 -10.06 -28.40 -8.96
CA CYS A 26 -9.27 -27.24 -9.36
C CYS A 26 -7.80 -27.64 -9.55
N ARG A 27 -7.18 -27.20 -10.66
CA ARG A 27 -5.77 -27.48 -10.99
C ARG A 27 -4.84 -26.30 -10.75
N ASP A 28 -5.34 -25.07 -10.80
CA ASP A 28 -4.53 -23.86 -10.63
C ASP A 28 -5.32 -22.75 -9.92
N PRO A 29 -5.16 -22.63 -8.59
CA PRO A 29 -5.82 -21.59 -7.80
C PRO A 29 -5.42 -20.17 -8.22
N LYS A 30 -4.19 -19.97 -8.73
CA LYS A 30 -3.65 -18.66 -9.07
C LYS A 30 -4.20 -18.13 -10.39
N ALA A 31 -4.63 -19.03 -11.29
CA ALA A 31 -5.27 -18.65 -12.55
C ALA A 31 -6.63 -17.96 -12.35
N HIS A 32 -7.33 -18.22 -11.24
CA HIS A 32 -8.64 -17.63 -10.97
C HIS A 32 -8.59 -16.12 -10.73
N ILE A 33 -7.46 -15.60 -10.25
CA ILE A 33 -7.23 -14.17 -10.00
C ILE A 33 -7.05 -13.39 -11.30
N LYS A 34 -6.56 -14.05 -12.37
CA LYS A 34 -6.33 -13.46 -13.71
C LYS A 34 -7.45 -13.78 -14.72
N GLY A 35 -8.44 -14.58 -14.34
CA GLY A 35 -9.47 -15.11 -15.24
C GLY A 35 -10.64 -14.18 -15.51
N LYS A 36 -11.54 -14.60 -16.43
CA LYS A 36 -12.83 -13.93 -16.66
C LYS A 36 -13.64 -13.87 -15.35
N SER A 37 -14.39 -12.78 -15.15
CA SER A 37 -15.22 -12.59 -13.95
C SER A 37 -16.13 -13.81 -13.71
N GLN A 38 -15.99 -14.42 -12.54
CA GLN A 38 -16.86 -15.52 -12.08
C GLN A 38 -18.31 -15.06 -11.83
N MET A 39 -18.56 -13.75 -11.86
CA MET A 39 -19.90 -13.16 -11.79
C MET A 39 -20.76 -13.54 -13.00
N ASN A 40 -20.16 -13.86 -14.15
CA ASN A 40 -20.92 -14.32 -15.31
C ASN A 40 -21.23 -15.83 -15.19
N PRO A 41 -22.50 -16.25 -15.05
CA PRO A 41 -22.87 -17.66 -14.84
C PRO A 41 -22.61 -18.60 -16.03
N ILE A 42 -22.25 -18.05 -17.19
CA ILE A 42 -21.81 -18.82 -18.36
C ILE A 42 -20.41 -19.40 -18.14
N ASN A 43 -19.57 -18.71 -17.36
CA ASN A 43 -18.24 -19.18 -17.01
C ASN A 43 -18.30 -20.26 -15.91
N TYR A 44 -17.14 -20.78 -15.54
CA TYR A 44 -17.03 -21.68 -14.39
C TYR A 44 -17.22 -20.91 -13.07
N LEU A 45 -17.74 -21.60 -12.06
CA LEU A 45 -17.77 -21.14 -10.68
C LEU A 45 -16.64 -21.85 -9.92
N HIS A 46 -15.73 -21.10 -9.31
CA HIS A 46 -14.72 -21.67 -8.42
C HIS A 46 -15.26 -21.64 -6.99
N LEU A 47 -15.03 -22.73 -6.26
CA LEU A 47 -15.42 -22.89 -4.87
C LEU A 47 -14.15 -23.20 -4.06
N ASP A 48 -13.66 -22.18 -3.34
CA ASP A 48 -12.40 -22.21 -2.60
C ASP A 48 -12.37 -23.30 -1.51
N GLY A 49 -13.44 -23.43 -0.72
CA GLY A 49 -13.56 -24.36 0.41
C GLY A 49 -13.41 -25.83 -0.02
N PRO A 50 -14.31 -26.35 -0.89
CA PRO A 50 -14.18 -27.70 -1.44
C PRO A 50 -13.06 -27.83 -2.50
N ASN A 51 -12.44 -26.73 -2.94
CA ASN A 51 -11.38 -26.68 -3.94
C ASN A 51 -11.76 -27.32 -5.29
N VAL A 52 -12.93 -26.92 -5.81
CA VAL A 52 -13.48 -27.44 -7.06
C VAL A 52 -13.98 -26.33 -7.98
N ASP A 53 -13.99 -26.63 -9.29
CA ASP A 53 -14.63 -25.80 -10.30
C ASP A 53 -15.93 -26.47 -10.75
N VAL A 54 -17.05 -25.75 -10.70
CA VAL A 54 -18.30 -26.15 -11.33
C VAL A 54 -18.34 -25.55 -12.75
N ARG A 55 -18.40 -26.41 -13.76
CA ARG A 55 -18.34 -26.01 -15.17
C ARG A 55 -19.63 -26.34 -15.90
N GLY A 56 -20.19 -25.33 -16.56
CA GLY A 56 -21.36 -25.49 -17.43
C GLY A 56 -20.99 -26.06 -18.80
N SER A 57 -21.82 -26.95 -19.31
CA SER A 57 -21.75 -27.45 -20.68
C SER A 57 -23.09 -28.02 -21.13
N LYS A 58 -23.09 -28.68 -22.28
CA LYS A 58 -24.24 -29.37 -22.87
C LYS A 58 -23.79 -30.74 -23.38
N ILE A 59 -24.71 -31.69 -23.38
CA ILE A 59 -24.56 -32.93 -24.15
C ILE A 59 -25.67 -32.94 -25.19
N ALA A 60 -25.33 -33.15 -26.45
CA ALA A 60 -26.33 -33.47 -27.46
C ALA A 60 -26.39 -34.97 -27.66
N LEU A 61 -27.61 -35.50 -27.70
CA LEU A 61 -27.86 -36.90 -27.96
C LEU A 61 -28.74 -37.04 -29.18
N HIS A 62 -28.34 -37.95 -30.05
CA HIS A 62 -29.15 -38.46 -31.13
C HIS A 62 -29.46 -39.91 -30.86
N PHE A 63 -30.75 -40.24 -30.88
CA PHE A 63 -31.20 -41.62 -30.93
C PHE A 63 -31.82 -41.87 -32.28
N TRP A 64 -31.41 -42.98 -32.89
CA TRP A 64 -31.98 -43.46 -34.14
C TRP A 64 -32.21 -44.97 -34.03
N ALA A 65 -33.39 -45.42 -34.46
CA ALA A 65 -33.70 -46.83 -34.62
C ALA A 65 -34.28 -47.06 -36.02
N ASP A 66 -33.69 -48.03 -36.72
CA ASP A 66 -34.12 -48.46 -38.04
C ASP A 66 -35.13 -49.59 -37.92
N GLY A 67 -36.29 -49.45 -38.59
CA GLY A 67 -37.34 -50.47 -38.60
C GLY A 67 -37.03 -51.66 -39.50
N GLU A 68 -36.15 -51.51 -40.50
CA GLU A 68 -35.83 -52.55 -41.48
C GLU A 68 -34.75 -53.53 -40.95
N ASP A 69 -33.82 -53.04 -40.12
CA ASP A 69 -32.69 -53.79 -39.58
C ASP A 69 -32.95 -54.32 -38.15
N ARG A 70 -33.94 -55.22 -37.99
CA ARG A 70 -34.25 -55.95 -36.72
C ARG A 70 -34.24 -55.10 -35.44
N GLY A 71 -34.60 -53.82 -35.50
CA GLY A 71 -34.59 -52.92 -34.34
C GLY A 71 -33.18 -52.57 -33.84
N SER A 72 -32.19 -52.43 -34.73
CA SER A 72 -30.85 -51.96 -34.37
C SER A 72 -30.90 -50.48 -33.96
N THR A 73 -30.98 -50.26 -32.64
CA THR A 73 -30.93 -48.92 -32.06
C THR A 73 -29.50 -48.44 -31.98
N LYS A 74 -29.28 -47.20 -32.37
CA LYS A 74 -28.00 -46.53 -32.35
C LYS A 74 -28.15 -45.20 -31.64
N ALA A 75 -27.15 -44.87 -30.84
CA ALA A 75 -27.08 -43.62 -30.10
C ALA A 75 -25.76 -42.92 -30.41
N VAL A 76 -25.83 -41.63 -30.72
CA VAL A 76 -24.65 -40.78 -30.88
C VAL A 76 -24.67 -39.71 -29.80
N VAL A 77 -23.58 -39.62 -29.03
CA VAL A 77 -23.40 -38.62 -27.98
C VAL A 77 -22.35 -37.62 -28.41
N PHE A 78 -22.74 -36.36 -28.49
CA PHE A 78 -21.83 -35.24 -28.68
C PHE A 78 -21.60 -34.56 -27.35
N ASN A 79 -20.36 -34.65 -26.88
CA ASN A 79 -19.95 -34.03 -25.63
C ASN A 79 -19.28 -32.68 -25.92
N PHE A 80 -19.88 -31.59 -25.47
CA PHE A 80 -19.33 -30.22 -25.63
C PHE A 80 -18.46 -29.79 -24.44
N GLN A 81 -18.09 -30.72 -23.57
CA GLN A 81 -17.25 -30.47 -22.40
C GLN A 81 -15.76 -30.48 -22.77
N ASP A 82 -14.96 -29.89 -21.90
CA ASP A 82 -13.50 -29.86 -22.04
C ASP A 82 -12.90 -31.25 -21.81
N GLY A 83 -12.21 -31.75 -22.84
CA GLY A 83 -11.59 -33.07 -22.86
C GLY A 83 -10.44 -33.25 -21.86
N ARG A 84 -9.98 -32.21 -21.14
CA ARG A 84 -8.96 -32.37 -20.08
C ARG A 84 -9.44 -33.22 -18.89
N TRP A 85 -10.75 -33.42 -18.75
CA TRP A 85 -11.37 -34.17 -17.65
C TRP A 85 -12.13 -35.43 -18.14
N LYS A 86 -11.59 -36.15 -19.13
CA LYS A 86 -12.21 -37.33 -19.76
C LYS A 86 -12.87 -38.30 -18.77
N ARG A 87 -12.19 -38.64 -17.66
CA ARG A 87 -12.70 -39.60 -16.67
C ARG A 87 -14.06 -39.21 -16.09
N VAL A 88 -14.32 -37.91 -15.90
CA VAL A 88 -15.60 -37.42 -15.35
C VAL A 88 -16.59 -37.16 -16.47
N VAL A 89 -16.10 -36.53 -17.55
CA VAL A 89 -16.88 -35.99 -18.66
C VAL A 89 -17.42 -37.09 -19.59
N GLU A 90 -16.68 -38.18 -19.79
CA GLU A 90 -17.06 -39.31 -20.66
C GLU A 90 -17.87 -40.39 -19.93
N GLU A 91 -18.13 -40.24 -18.62
CA GLU A 91 -18.91 -41.20 -17.83
C GLU A 91 -20.26 -41.61 -18.45
N PRO A 92 -21.06 -40.71 -19.05
CA PRO A 92 -22.32 -41.11 -19.68
C PRO A 92 -22.09 -41.97 -20.94
N ILE A 93 -20.96 -41.79 -21.64
CA ILE A 93 -20.60 -42.61 -22.81
C ILE A 93 -20.24 -44.03 -22.35
N PHE A 94 -19.49 -44.15 -21.25
CA PHE A 94 -19.19 -45.46 -20.65
C PHE A 94 -20.46 -46.15 -20.16
N ARG A 95 -21.34 -45.43 -19.46
CA ARG A 95 -22.62 -46.00 -19.02
C ARG A 95 -23.52 -46.45 -20.17
N LEU A 96 -23.62 -45.66 -21.23
CA LEU A 96 -24.36 -46.08 -22.42
C LEU A 96 -23.76 -47.33 -23.06
N ARG A 97 -22.42 -47.41 -23.13
CA ARG A 97 -21.74 -48.59 -23.66
C ARG A 97 -22.03 -49.82 -22.80
N ASP A 98 -21.95 -49.70 -21.49
CA ASP A 98 -22.23 -50.79 -20.55
C ASP A 98 -23.69 -51.22 -20.64
N SER A 99 -24.65 -50.28 -20.67
CA SER A 99 -26.06 -50.55 -20.89
C SER A 99 -26.34 -51.23 -22.25
N TYR A 100 -25.55 -50.89 -23.27
CA TYR A 100 -25.62 -51.54 -24.58
C TYR A 100 -24.99 -52.95 -24.58
N GLN A 101 -23.95 -53.19 -23.78
CA GLN A 101 -23.25 -54.47 -23.69
C GLN A 101 -23.97 -55.48 -22.79
N ASP A 102 -24.73 -55.03 -21.79
CA ASP A 102 -25.57 -55.85 -20.91
C ASP A 102 -26.84 -56.41 -21.62
N CYS A 103 -26.69 -56.73 -22.91
CA CYS A 103 -27.71 -57.25 -23.82
C CYS A 103 -28.36 -58.58 -23.40
N GLN A 104 -27.83 -59.24 -22.36
CA GLN A 104 -28.36 -60.50 -21.83
C GLN A 104 -29.63 -60.31 -20.98
N SER A 105 -29.91 -59.09 -20.52
CA SER A 105 -31.21 -58.73 -19.96
C SER A 105 -32.29 -58.78 -21.06
N TRP A 106 -33.32 -59.60 -20.87
CA TRP A 106 -34.51 -59.70 -21.73
C TRP A 106 -35.21 -58.33 -21.92
N ARG A 107 -34.98 -57.37 -21.01
CA ARG A 107 -35.67 -56.07 -21.01
C ARG A 107 -34.68 -54.94 -21.32
N LEU A 108 -34.75 -54.44 -22.55
CA LEU A 108 -34.52 -53.02 -22.88
C LEU A 108 -33.08 -52.50 -23.04
N GLY A 109 -32.00 -53.29 -22.94
CA GLY A 109 -30.62 -52.77 -23.15
C GLY A 109 -30.36 -52.08 -24.51
N ARG A 110 -31.18 -52.41 -25.54
CA ARG A 110 -31.18 -51.74 -26.86
C ARG A 110 -32.37 -50.80 -27.07
N ASP A 111 -33.21 -50.58 -26.06
CA ASP A 111 -34.31 -49.62 -26.17
C ASP A 111 -33.74 -48.20 -26.06
N PRO A 112 -33.99 -47.30 -27.04
CA PRO A 112 -33.53 -45.92 -27.00
C PRO A 112 -33.90 -45.17 -25.71
N ILE A 113 -35.02 -45.52 -25.09
CA ILE A 113 -35.53 -44.86 -23.88
C ILE A 113 -34.79 -45.32 -22.64
N HIS A 114 -34.44 -46.62 -22.57
CA HIS A 114 -33.58 -47.12 -21.49
C HIS A 114 -32.20 -46.45 -21.56
N LEU A 115 -31.64 -46.31 -22.77
CA LEU A 115 -30.40 -45.59 -22.99
C LEU A 115 -30.52 -44.10 -22.60
N GLN A 116 -31.64 -43.45 -22.94
CA GLN A 116 -31.93 -42.08 -22.53
C GLN A 116 -31.96 -41.93 -21.00
N MET A 117 -32.51 -42.90 -20.27
CA MET A 117 -32.53 -42.89 -18.81
C MET A 117 -31.12 -42.92 -18.20
N ALA A 118 -30.20 -43.72 -18.74
CA ALA A 118 -28.82 -43.78 -18.25
C ALA A 118 -28.15 -42.39 -18.31
N ILE A 119 -28.46 -41.62 -19.35
CA ILE A 119 -27.94 -40.26 -19.53
C ILE A 119 -28.61 -39.27 -18.58
N PHE A 120 -29.93 -39.33 -18.42
CA PHE A 120 -30.63 -38.49 -17.46
C PHE A 120 -30.12 -38.71 -16.04
N ASN A 121 -29.95 -39.97 -15.61
CA ASN A 121 -29.40 -40.28 -14.30
C ASN A 121 -27.97 -39.75 -14.11
N SER A 122 -27.13 -39.84 -15.15
CA SER A 122 -25.77 -39.31 -15.11
C SER A 122 -25.76 -37.79 -14.99
N ALA A 123 -26.64 -37.10 -15.73
CA ALA A 123 -26.81 -35.65 -15.63
C ALA A 123 -27.33 -35.21 -14.25
N LEU A 124 -28.32 -35.90 -13.70
CA LEU A 124 -28.84 -35.63 -12.35
C LEU A 124 -27.74 -35.79 -11.29
N ARG A 125 -26.91 -36.84 -11.40
CA ARG A 125 -25.76 -37.06 -10.50
C ARG A 125 -24.77 -35.90 -10.56
N TRP A 126 -24.45 -35.40 -11.75
CA TRP A 126 -23.56 -34.25 -11.88
C TRP A 126 -24.15 -32.95 -11.32
N TRP A 127 -25.44 -32.72 -11.55
CA TRP A 127 -26.16 -31.61 -10.93
C TRP A 127 -26.14 -31.70 -9.41
N ASN A 128 -26.43 -32.88 -8.84
CA ASN A 128 -26.35 -33.14 -7.41
C ASN A 128 -24.97 -32.78 -6.85
N ASN A 129 -23.91 -33.34 -7.42
CA ASN A 129 -22.54 -33.08 -6.97
C ASN A 129 -22.15 -31.59 -7.07
N SER A 130 -22.61 -30.90 -8.11
CA SER A 130 -22.36 -29.47 -8.30
C SER A 130 -23.08 -28.64 -7.24
N LEU A 131 -24.34 -28.95 -6.94
CA LEU A 131 -25.11 -28.26 -5.88
C LEU A 131 -24.56 -28.58 -4.48
N SER A 132 -24.17 -29.83 -4.20
CA SER A 132 -23.52 -30.20 -2.94
C SER A 132 -22.21 -29.43 -2.74
N SER A 133 -21.42 -29.22 -3.79
CA SER A 133 -20.20 -28.40 -3.69
C SER A 133 -20.52 -26.95 -3.30
N VAL A 134 -21.62 -26.40 -3.82
CA VAL A 134 -22.08 -25.06 -3.44
C VAL A 134 -22.51 -25.04 -1.97
N ASP A 135 -23.19 -26.08 -1.50
CA ASP A 135 -23.56 -26.21 -0.08
C ASP A 135 -22.32 -26.24 0.83
N ASP A 136 -21.33 -27.09 0.52
CA ASP A 136 -20.06 -27.16 1.27
C ASP A 136 -19.39 -25.78 1.38
N GLN A 137 -19.41 -25.02 0.28
CA GLN A 137 -18.87 -23.66 0.25
C GLN A 137 -19.68 -22.68 1.12
N LEU A 138 -21.02 -22.77 1.10
CA LEU A 138 -21.89 -21.93 1.91
C LEU A 138 -21.73 -22.26 3.40
N ILE A 139 -21.62 -23.55 3.77
CA ILE A 139 -21.30 -23.98 5.14
C ILE A 139 -19.97 -23.39 5.58
N THR A 140 -18.93 -23.45 4.72
CA THR A 140 -17.62 -22.88 5.03
C THR A 140 -17.71 -21.38 5.34
N TYR A 141 -18.51 -20.63 4.59
CA TYR A 141 -18.71 -19.20 4.85
C TYR A 141 -19.52 -18.94 6.12
N GLU A 142 -20.59 -19.68 6.34
CA GLU A 142 -21.42 -19.58 7.54
C GLU A 142 -20.59 -19.85 8.81
N GLU A 143 -19.83 -20.95 8.84
CA GLU A 143 -18.94 -21.25 9.96
C GLU A 143 -17.85 -20.19 10.16
N ALA A 144 -17.28 -19.66 9.07
CA ALA A 144 -16.28 -18.61 9.17
C ALA A 144 -16.86 -17.33 9.79
N LEU A 145 -18.08 -16.94 9.40
CA LEU A 145 -18.77 -15.76 9.93
C LEU A 145 -19.21 -15.94 11.38
N LEU A 146 -19.63 -17.14 11.78
CA LEU A 146 -19.99 -17.43 13.18
C LEU A 146 -18.76 -17.46 14.11
N ARG A 147 -17.58 -17.85 13.60
CA ARG A 147 -16.33 -17.86 14.38
C ARG A 147 -15.64 -16.49 14.44
N GLN A 148 -16.13 -15.47 13.71
CA GLN A 148 -15.47 -14.17 13.57
C GLN A 148 -15.45 -13.29 14.81
N ASP A 149 -16.11 -13.68 15.92
CA ASP A 149 -16.13 -12.94 17.20
C ASP A 149 -14.74 -12.73 17.85
N LEU A 150 -13.65 -13.27 17.29
CA LEU A 150 -12.35 -13.38 17.98
C LEU A 150 -11.11 -12.82 17.23
N ALA A 151 -11.20 -12.26 16.01
CA ALA A 151 -9.99 -11.90 15.23
C ALA A 151 -9.94 -10.44 14.71
N ALA A 152 -8.77 -9.82 14.88
CA ALA A 152 -8.50 -8.39 14.73
C ALA A 152 -8.57 -7.83 13.28
N GLY A 153 -9.57 -6.98 13.04
CA GLY A 153 -9.49 -5.63 12.44
C GLY A 153 -9.09 -5.44 10.97
N GLY A 154 -7.97 -6.00 10.50
CA GLY A 154 -7.37 -5.64 9.19
C GLY A 154 -7.66 -6.65 8.07
N ASP A 155 -7.26 -7.89 8.29
CA ASP A 155 -7.45 -8.99 7.33
C ASP A 155 -8.95 -9.36 7.17
N LEU A 156 -9.74 -9.01 8.19
CA LEU A 156 -11.17 -9.28 8.28
C LEU A 156 -11.99 -8.55 7.21
N LEU A 157 -11.70 -7.26 6.96
CA LEU A 157 -12.42 -6.47 5.94
C LEU A 157 -12.15 -7.00 4.53
N GLN A 158 -10.91 -7.39 4.25
CA GLN A 158 -10.53 -7.97 2.97
C GLN A 158 -11.18 -9.35 2.78
N LEU A 159 -11.19 -10.18 3.83
CA LEU A 159 -11.89 -11.46 3.84
C LEU A 159 -13.39 -11.27 3.60
N ASN A 160 -14.04 -10.34 4.30
CA ASN A 160 -15.46 -10.06 4.16
C ASN A 160 -15.80 -9.53 2.76
N ALA A 161 -14.95 -8.68 2.17
CA ALA A 161 -15.13 -8.23 0.79
C ALA A 161 -15.01 -9.39 -0.21
N LYS A 162 -14.05 -10.30 -0.01
CA LYS A 162 -13.89 -11.50 -0.84
C LYS A 162 -15.11 -12.42 -0.71
N THR A 163 -15.54 -12.71 0.53
CA THR A 163 -16.72 -13.53 0.82
C THR A 163 -17.98 -12.92 0.19
N ASN A 164 -18.19 -11.62 0.32
CA ASN A 164 -19.32 -10.92 -0.29
C ASN A 164 -19.35 -11.11 -1.81
N ARG A 165 -18.21 -10.91 -2.48
CA ARG A 165 -18.08 -11.10 -3.93
C ARG A 165 -18.40 -12.54 -4.33
N SER A 166 -17.88 -13.52 -3.59
CA SER A 166 -18.13 -14.94 -3.83
C SER A 166 -19.60 -15.31 -3.65
N LEU A 167 -20.27 -14.80 -2.60
CA LEU A 167 -21.69 -15.03 -2.35
C LEU A 167 -22.56 -14.47 -3.48
N HIS A 168 -22.26 -13.26 -3.98
CA HIS A 168 -22.96 -12.72 -5.16
C HIS A 168 -22.72 -13.55 -6.42
N CYS A 169 -21.51 -14.09 -6.61
CA CYS A 169 -21.25 -15.00 -7.72
C CYS A 169 -22.09 -16.28 -7.57
N ILE A 170 -22.10 -16.91 -6.40
CA ILE A 170 -22.92 -18.11 -6.12
C ILE A 170 -24.40 -17.81 -6.40
N ALA A 171 -24.93 -16.68 -5.93
CA ALA A 171 -26.32 -16.30 -6.16
C ALA A 171 -26.65 -16.18 -7.67
N ALA A 172 -25.79 -15.52 -8.45
CA ALA A 172 -25.97 -15.41 -9.90
C ALA A 172 -25.91 -16.78 -10.61
N HIS A 173 -25.03 -17.68 -10.15
CA HIS A 173 -24.96 -19.05 -10.68
C HIS A 173 -26.20 -19.87 -10.32
N LEU A 174 -26.70 -19.80 -9.09
CA LEU A 174 -27.92 -20.50 -8.67
C LEU A 174 -29.15 -20.03 -9.49
N GLN A 175 -29.26 -18.73 -9.79
CA GLN A 175 -30.29 -18.21 -10.70
C GLN A 175 -30.15 -18.81 -12.11
N ARG A 176 -28.93 -18.95 -12.62
CA ARG A 176 -28.70 -19.59 -13.92
C ARG A 176 -29.04 -21.08 -13.88
N TYR A 177 -28.74 -21.75 -12.78
CA TYR A 177 -29.00 -23.18 -12.59
C TYR A 177 -30.50 -23.46 -12.59
N ASP A 178 -31.33 -22.56 -12.07
CA ASP A 178 -32.79 -22.64 -12.19
C ASP A 178 -33.25 -22.79 -13.65
N SER A 179 -32.81 -21.87 -14.51
CA SER A 179 -33.19 -21.86 -15.93
C SER A 179 -32.73 -23.14 -16.64
N GLU A 180 -31.56 -23.67 -16.27
CA GLU A 180 -31.00 -24.89 -16.84
C GLU A 180 -31.74 -26.15 -16.36
N LEU A 181 -32.06 -26.24 -15.06
CA LEU A 181 -32.85 -27.33 -14.49
C LEU A 181 -34.30 -27.30 -14.99
N GLN A 182 -34.88 -26.11 -15.19
CA GLN A 182 -36.20 -25.96 -15.79
C GLN A 182 -36.21 -26.43 -17.25
N LEU A 183 -35.14 -26.15 -18.01
CA LEU A 183 -34.98 -26.69 -19.36
C LEU A 183 -34.87 -28.23 -19.34
N PHE A 184 -34.13 -28.81 -18.39
CA PHE A 184 -34.09 -30.26 -18.20
C PHE A 184 -35.50 -30.80 -17.90
N SER A 185 -36.25 -30.15 -17.00
CA SER A 185 -37.62 -30.56 -16.65
C SER A 185 -38.52 -30.62 -17.88
N LYS A 186 -38.46 -29.60 -18.74
CA LYS A 186 -39.23 -29.56 -20.00
C LYS A 186 -38.81 -30.67 -20.98
N ILE A 187 -37.52 -30.99 -21.06
CA ILE A 187 -37.03 -32.10 -21.91
C ILE A 187 -37.58 -33.45 -21.40
N LEU A 188 -37.62 -33.64 -20.09
CA LEU A 188 -38.12 -34.87 -19.48
C LEU A 188 -39.63 -35.02 -19.66
N GLU A 189 -40.38 -33.93 -19.48
CA GLU A 189 -41.83 -33.87 -19.76
C GLU A 189 -42.12 -34.21 -21.23
N GLN A 190 -41.35 -33.64 -22.16
CA GLN A 190 -41.43 -33.97 -23.57
C GLN A 190 -41.12 -35.45 -23.83
N ALA A 191 -40.12 -36.03 -23.16
CA ALA A 191 -39.80 -37.46 -23.28
C ALA A 191 -40.94 -38.36 -22.79
N LYS A 192 -41.62 -37.99 -21.68
CA LYS A 192 -42.81 -38.71 -21.18
C LYS A 192 -43.99 -38.60 -22.16
N SER A 193 -44.29 -37.38 -22.60
CA SER A 193 -45.37 -37.12 -23.55
C SER A 193 -45.16 -37.88 -24.86
N TYR A 194 -43.95 -37.84 -25.41
CA TYR A 194 -43.61 -38.58 -26.62
C TYR A 194 -43.74 -40.10 -26.44
N ASN A 195 -43.34 -40.62 -25.27
CA ASN A 195 -43.54 -42.03 -24.93
C ASN A 195 -45.00 -42.45 -24.87
N LEU A 196 -45.86 -41.59 -24.35
CA LEU A 196 -47.31 -41.83 -24.29
C LEU A 196 -47.94 -41.77 -25.69
N THR A 197 -47.71 -40.69 -26.44
CA THR A 197 -48.35 -40.45 -27.74
C THR A 197 -47.86 -41.41 -28.82
N CYS A 198 -46.56 -41.72 -28.85
CA CYS A 198 -45.96 -42.55 -29.89
C CYS A 198 -45.79 -44.02 -29.48
N HIS A 199 -46.36 -44.47 -28.36
CA HIS A 199 -46.20 -45.83 -27.86
C HIS A 199 -46.47 -46.91 -28.91
N ARG A 200 -47.62 -46.84 -29.58
CA ARG A 200 -48.01 -47.81 -30.63
C ARG A 200 -47.04 -47.85 -31.80
N TYR A 201 -46.42 -46.72 -32.12
CA TYR A 201 -45.41 -46.65 -33.16
C TYR A 201 -44.09 -47.31 -32.71
N PHE A 202 -43.70 -47.12 -31.44
CA PHE A 202 -42.55 -47.82 -30.86
C PHE A 202 -42.73 -49.34 -30.83
N LEU A 203 -43.92 -49.85 -30.56
CA LEU A 203 -44.19 -51.29 -30.61
C LEU A 203 -43.96 -51.89 -32.00
N ARG A 204 -44.22 -51.12 -33.07
CA ARG A 204 -44.02 -51.57 -34.45
C ARG A 204 -42.56 -51.56 -34.86
N LEU A 205 -41.80 -50.54 -34.42
CA LEU A 205 -40.40 -50.39 -34.80
C LEU A 205 -39.40 -51.13 -33.90
N LEU A 206 -39.66 -51.15 -32.59
CA LEU A 206 -38.72 -51.67 -31.60
C LEU A 206 -39.12 -53.11 -31.26
N ALA A 207 -38.42 -54.07 -31.86
CA ALA A 207 -38.68 -55.51 -31.70
C ALA A 207 -38.66 -56.02 -30.23
N ARG A 208 -38.12 -55.25 -29.29
CA ARG A 208 -38.01 -55.62 -27.85
C ARG A 208 -39.00 -54.90 -26.93
N ARG A 209 -39.94 -54.11 -27.46
CA ARG A 209 -40.92 -53.37 -26.66
C ARG A 209 -42.30 -54.04 -26.74
N SER A 210 -42.95 -54.21 -25.60
CA SER A 210 -44.30 -54.75 -25.44
C SER A 210 -45.27 -53.68 -24.89
N GLU A 211 -46.58 -53.94 -24.98
CA GLU A 211 -47.62 -53.05 -24.43
C GLU A 211 -47.47 -52.83 -22.92
N GLN A 212 -46.95 -53.82 -22.21
CA GLN A 212 -46.73 -53.77 -20.76
C GLN A 212 -45.56 -52.86 -20.37
N ASP A 213 -44.67 -52.52 -21.31
CA ASP A 213 -43.49 -51.70 -21.03
C ASP A 213 -43.79 -50.20 -20.97
N LEU A 214 -44.96 -49.74 -21.43
CA LEU A 214 -45.32 -48.32 -21.36
C LEU A 214 -45.38 -47.82 -19.91
N ASP A 215 -46.07 -48.56 -19.05
CA ASP A 215 -46.23 -48.21 -17.64
C ASP A 215 -44.87 -48.18 -16.92
N TRP A 216 -44.04 -49.18 -17.19
CA TRP A 216 -42.68 -49.22 -16.67
C TRP A 216 -41.86 -48.01 -17.13
N VAL A 217 -41.89 -47.66 -18.43
CA VAL A 217 -41.15 -46.51 -18.98
C VAL A 217 -41.61 -45.20 -18.34
N LEU A 218 -42.93 -44.98 -18.26
CA LEU A 218 -43.49 -43.75 -17.70
C LEU A 218 -43.18 -43.64 -16.21
N THR A 219 -43.26 -44.74 -15.47
CA THR A 219 -42.84 -44.83 -14.06
C THR A 219 -41.36 -44.51 -13.90
N ALA A 220 -40.51 -45.08 -14.75
CA ALA A 220 -39.07 -44.91 -14.68
C ALA A 220 -38.66 -43.45 -15.01
N LEU A 221 -39.26 -42.83 -16.02
CA LEU A 221 -39.12 -41.39 -16.31
C LEU A 221 -39.71 -40.52 -15.18
N GLY A 222 -40.80 -40.95 -14.55
CA GLY A 222 -41.38 -40.31 -13.37
C GLY A 222 -40.40 -40.27 -12.19
N ARG A 223 -39.61 -41.32 -11.97
CA ARG A 223 -38.56 -41.32 -10.92
C ARG A 223 -37.48 -40.28 -11.20
N VAL A 224 -37.03 -40.18 -12.46
CA VAL A 224 -36.07 -39.15 -12.90
C VAL A 224 -36.64 -37.75 -12.66
N GLU A 225 -37.94 -37.57 -12.89
CA GLU A 225 -38.65 -36.30 -12.67
C GLU A 225 -38.70 -35.95 -11.18
N SER A 226 -39.03 -36.92 -10.32
CA SER A 226 -39.01 -36.71 -8.87
C SER A 226 -37.60 -36.33 -8.37
N MET A 227 -36.54 -36.98 -8.86
CA MET A 227 -35.17 -36.62 -8.52
C MET A 227 -34.79 -35.21 -9.01
N LEU A 228 -35.22 -34.83 -10.22
CA LEU A 228 -35.00 -33.48 -10.75
C LEU A 228 -35.73 -32.43 -9.91
N THR A 229 -36.98 -32.71 -9.50
CA THR A 229 -37.74 -31.83 -8.60
C THR A 229 -37.01 -31.66 -7.26
N ALA A 230 -36.51 -32.74 -6.66
CA ALA A 230 -35.72 -32.66 -5.45
C ALA A 230 -34.46 -31.79 -5.61
N LEU A 231 -33.75 -31.90 -6.74
CA LEU A 231 -32.60 -31.03 -7.03
C LEU A 231 -32.98 -29.56 -7.22
N ARG A 232 -34.15 -29.27 -7.80
CA ARG A 232 -34.66 -27.90 -7.94
C ARG A 232 -35.00 -27.30 -6.58
N THR A 233 -35.65 -28.06 -5.70
CA THR A 233 -35.91 -27.67 -4.31
C THR A 233 -34.60 -27.46 -3.55
N PHE A 234 -33.64 -28.38 -3.65
CA PHE A 234 -32.33 -28.20 -3.02
C PHE A 234 -31.62 -26.93 -3.51
N ARG A 235 -31.67 -26.63 -4.82
CA ARG A 235 -31.13 -25.37 -5.35
C ARG A 235 -31.82 -24.14 -4.76
N GLU A 236 -33.14 -24.17 -4.53
CA GLU A 236 -33.90 -23.08 -3.90
C GLU A 236 -33.48 -22.91 -2.43
N GLU A 237 -33.29 -24.01 -1.69
CA GLU A 237 -32.75 -23.99 -0.33
C GLU A 237 -31.35 -23.36 -0.30
N LEU A 238 -30.47 -23.70 -1.26
CA LEU A 238 -29.15 -23.09 -1.38
C LEU A 238 -29.21 -21.60 -1.72
N GLN A 239 -30.19 -21.18 -2.53
CA GLN A 239 -30.40 -19.77 -2.85
C GLN A 239 -30.86 -18.99 -1.61
N GLN A 240 -31.73 -19.59 -0.80
CA GLN A 240 -32.13 -19.02 0.49
C GLN A 240 -30.95 -18.98 1.47
N LYS A 241 -30.17 -20.06 1.57
CA LYS A 241 -28.97 -20.12 2.42
C LYS A 241 -27.94 -19.07 2.01
N ALA A 242 -27.66 -18.90 0.72
CA ALA A 242 -26.77 -17.84 0.24
C ALA A 242 -27.26 -16.44 0.64
N THR A 243 -28.57 -16.20 0.59
CA THR A 243 -29.19 -14.94 1.04
C THR A 243 -29.04 -14.76 2.55
N ASN A 244 -29.27 -15.81 3.34
CA ASN A 244 -29.11 -15.78 4.80
C ASN A 244 -27.66 -15.50 5.21
N VAL A 245 -26.69 -16.18 4.58
CA VAL A 245 -25.25 -15.98 4.83
C VAL A 245 -24.82 -14.56 4.44
N MET A 246 -25.39 -14.00 3.37
CA MET A 246 -25.17 -12.59 3.02
C MET A 246 -25.75 -11.63 4.07
N GLY A 247 -26.93 -11.94 4.62
CA GLY A 247 -27.51 -11.21 5.75
C GLY A 247 -26.60 -11.24 6.98
N LEU A 248 -26.13 -12.43 7.37
CA LEU A 248 -25.19 -12.60 8.49
C LEU A 248 -23.90 -11.78 8.29
N LEU A 249 -23.37 -11.78 7.07
CA LEU A 249 -22.20 -10.98 6.73
C LEU A 249 -22.44 -9.47 6.89
N VAL A 250 -23.63 -8.99 6.49
CA VAL A 250 -24.02 -7.57 6.65
C VAL A 250 -24.15 -7.20 8.12
N ASP A 251 -24.81 -8.05 8.92
CA ASP A 251 -24.98 -7.83 10.35
C ASP A 251 -23.63 -7.82 11.08
N ASN A 252 -22.74 -8.76 10.76
CA ASN A 252 -21.37 -8.80 11.30
C ASN A 252 -20.59 -7.53 10.92
N ASN A 253 -20.63 -7.10 9.66
CA ASN A 253 -19.95 -5.87 9.23
C ASN A 253 -20.50 -4.63 9.94
N LYS A 254 -21.81 -4.59 10.19
CA LYS A 254 -22.43 -3.51 10.96
C LYS A 254 -21.96 -3.54 12.41
N ALA A 255 -21.95 -4.70 13.06
CA ALA A 255 -21.47 -4.84 14.43
C ALA A 255 -20.00 -4.40 14.58
N ILE A 256 -19.13 -4.81 13.64
CA ILE A 256 -17.72 -4.38 13.60
C ILE A 256 -17.62 -2.86 13.43
N SER A 257 -18.40 -2.29 12.51
CA SER A 257 -18.44 -0.84 12.29
C SER A 257 -18.88 -0.09 13.55
N ASP A 258 -19.94 -0.54 14.21
CA ASP A 258 -20.46 0.07 15.43
C ASP A 258 -19.42 -0.03 16.57
N GLN A 259 -18.73 -1.17 16.71
CA GLN A 259 -17.64 -1.33 17.67
C GLN A 259 -16.48 -0.36 17.40
N LEU A 260 -16.08 -0.17 16.14
CA LEU A 260 -15.05 0.78 15.76
C LEU A 260 -15.47 2.22 16.07
N VAL A 261 -16.73 2.59 15.84
CA VAL A 261 -17.26 3.91 16.20
C VAL A 261 -17.19 4.13 17.71
N VAL A 262 -17.58 3.12 18.52
CA VAL A 262 -17.48 3.20 19.98
C VAL A 262 -16.03 3.30 20.45
N GLN A 263 -15.11 2.52 19.87
CA GLN A 263 -13.69 2.58 20.19
C GLN A 263 -13.08 3.95 19.84
N ASN A 264 -13.40 4.48 18.66
CA ASN A 264 -12.99 5.82 18.23
C ASN A 264 -13.57 6.90 19.15
N GLY A 265 -14.81 6.77 19.60
CA GLY A 265 -15.43 7.66 20.59
C GLY A 265 -14.68 7.66 21.93
N LYS A 266 -14.32 6.48 22.45
CA LYS A 266 -13.51 6.35 23.67
C LYS A 266 -12.11 6.93 23.52
N MET A 267 -11.47 6.71 22.36
CA MET A 267 -10.17 7.29 22.07
C MET A 267 -10.26 8.81 21.98
N MET A 268 -11.29 9.35 21.32
CA MET A 268 -11.54 10.78 21.24
C MET A 268 -11.76 11.39 22.62
N GLN A 269 -12.55 10.73 23.48
CA GLN A 269 -12.74 11.17 24.86
C GLN A 269 -11.41 11.22 25.62
N LYS A 270 -10.57 10.17 25.51
CA LYS A 270 -9.25 10.15 26.12
C LYS A 270 -8.35 11.27 25.60
N ILE A 271 -8.37 11.54 24.29
CA ILE A 271 -7.63 12.65 23.68
C ILE A 271 -8.14 13.98 24.27
N LEU A 272 -9.45 14.20 24.32
CA LEU A 272 -10.04 15.43 24.87
C LEU A 272 -9.68 15.64 26.34
N GLU A 273 -9.65 14.58 27.14
CA GLU A 273 -9.18 14.61 28.53
C GLU A 273 -7.70 15.01 28.61
N THR A 274 -6.82 14.36 27.82
CA THR A 274 -5.40 14.73 27.79
C THR A 274 -5.16 16.16 27.31
N THR A 275 -5.89 16.62 26.29
CA THR A 275 -5.80 18.00 25.79
C THR A 275 -6.28 18.99 26.85
N ARG A 276 -7.34 18.66 27.60
CA ARG A 276 -7.84 19.50 28.70
C ARG A 276 -6.81 19.64 29.80
N ASP A 277 -6.14 18.55 30.17
CA ASP A 277 -5.12 18.57 31.21
C ASP A 277 -3.85 19.29 30.74
N GLN A 278 -3.43 19.10 29.49
CA GLN A 278 -2.36 19.90 28.86
C GLN A 278 -2.69 21.40 28.82
N ALA A 279 -3.95 21.76 28.56
CA ALA A 279 -4.38 23.16 28.58
C ALA A 279 -4.30 23.75 30.00
N LYS A 280 -4.70 23.00 31.05
CA LYS A 280 -4.53 23.44 32.44
C LYS A 280 -3.05 23.60 32.81
N GLU A 281 -2.20 22.66 32.40
CA GLU A 281 -0.75 22.75 32.62
C GLU A 281 -0.15 23.97 31.91
N SER A 282 -0.56 24.21 30.67
CA SER A 282 -0.15 25.39 29.89
C SER A 282 -0.58 26.69 30.55
N LEU A 283 -1.78 26.75 31.15
CA LEU A 283 -2.24 27.91 31.93
C LEU A 283 -1.38 28.15 33.17
N ASN A 284 -1.00 27.09 33.89
CA ASN A 284 -0.11 27.19 35.05
C ASN A 284 1.29 27.67 34.64
N ILE A 285 1.84 27.12 33.54
CA ILE A 285 3.11 27.59 32.97
C ILE A 285 3.00 29.06 32.56
N ALA A 286 1.92 29.47 31.89
CA ALA A 286 1.70 30.87 31.49
C ALA A 286 1.60 31.81 32.71
N ALA A 287 0.97 31.38 33.80
CA ALA A 287 0.93 32.15 35.04
C ALA A 287 2.32 32.27 35.69
N GLN A 288 3.09 31.18 35.70
CA GLN A 288 4.45 31.16 36.24
C GLN A 288 5.41 31.99 35.37
N THR A 289 5.31 31.89 34.04
CA THR A 289 6.11 32.72 33.12
C THR A 289 5.73 34.17 33.26
N LYS A 290 4.45 34.53 33.45
CA LYS A 290 4.06 35.92 33.73
C LYS A 290 4.79 36.45 34.97
N TYR A 291 4.77 35.71 36.09
CA TYR A 291 5.48 36.09 37.31
C TYR A 291 6.99 36.26 37.07
N LEU A 292 7.62 35.28 36.41
CA LEU A 292 9.03 35.33 36.01
C LEU A 292 9.34 36.51 35.08
N THR A 293 8.45 36.84 34.13
CA THR A 293 8.64 37.98 33.23
C THR A 293 8.52 39.31 33.96
N GLU A 294 7.63 39.42 34.96
CA GLU A 294 7.55 40.60 35.81
C GLU A 294 8.80 40.76 36.68
N GLU A 295 9.33 39.66 37.22
CA GLU A 295 10.56 39.65 38.03
C GLU A 295 11.80 39.98 37.18
N THR A 296 11.95 39.33 36.03
CA THR A 296 13.02 39.64 35.07
C THR A 296 12.92 41.05 34.51
N ALA A 297 11.72 41.62 34.33
CA ALA A 297 11.56 43.02 33.94
C ALA A 297 12.05 43.99 35.03
N LYS A 298 11.84 43.68 36.31
CA LYS A 298 12.41 44.47 37.42
C LYS A 298 13.93 44.40 37.42
N VAL A 299 14.50 43.20 37.29
CA VAL A 299 15.95 43.01 37.18
C VAL A 299 16.51 43.72 35.95
N LEU A 300 15.82 43.66 34.81
CA LEU A 300 16.21 44.36 33.59
C LEU A 300 16.21 45.88 33.79
N HIS A 301 15.22 46.43 34.49
CA HIS A 301 15.19 47.85 34.81
C HIS A 301 16.32 48.24 35.79
N GLU A 302 16.64 47.40 36.77
CA GLU A 302 17.77 47.63 37.68
C GLU A 302 19.11 47.58 36.95
N THR A 303 19.32 46.59 36.08
CA THR A 303 20.51 46.49 35.24
C THR A 303 20.60 47.64 34.23
N GLN A 304 19.48 48.13 33.67
CA GLN A 304 19.48 49.32 32.83
C GLN A 304 20.03 50.54 33.58
N LYS A 305 19.58 50.75 34.83
CA LYS A 305 20.10 51.84 35.68
C LYS A 305 21.61 51.70 35.95
N GLU A 306 22.09 50.47 36.14
CA GLU A 306 23.51 50.17 36.28
C GLU A 306 24.31 50.41 34.98
N THR A 307 23.74 50.11 33.82
CA THR A 307 24.36 50.40 32.52
C THR A 307 24.43 51.90 32.20
N GLU A 308 23.47 52.70 32.66
CA GLU A 308 23.52 54.16 32.56
C GLU A 308 24.65 54.74 33.41
N ALA A 309 24.84 54.23 34.63
CA ALA A 309 25.97 54.60 35.48
C ALA A 309 27.30 54.19 34.81
N SER A 310 27.36 52.98 34.24
CA SER A 310 28.52 52.50 33.49
C SER A 310 28.82 53.36 32.24
N ARG A 311 27.78 53.87 31.57
CA ARG A 311 27.92 54.80 30.43
C ARG A 311 28.50 56.15 30.86
N GLN A 312 28.11 56.67 32.03
CA GLN A 312 28.69 57.90 32.57
C GLN A 312 30.18 57.74 32.90
N VAL A 313 30.55 56.59 33.47
CA VAL A 313 31.97 56.24 33.71
C VAL A 313 32.74 56.15 32.40
N ALA A 314 32.19 55.54 31.35
CA ALA A 314 32.83 55.48 30.03
C ALA A 314 33.07 56.88 29.41
N ILE A 315 32.11 57.80 29.54
CA ILE A 315 32.25 59.19 29.07
C ILE A 315 33.33 59.94 29.86
N GLN A 316 33.42 59.72 31.18
CA GLN A 316 34.48 60.31 32.01
C GLN A 316 35.86 59.79 31.61
N SER A 317 35.99 58.50 31.35
CA SER A 317 37.24 57.89 30.84
C SER A 317 37.68 58.45 29.49
N GLN A 318 36.74 58.81 28.60
CA GLN A 318 37.07 59.47 27.33
C GLN A 318 37.66 60.87 27.54
N ARG A 319 37.07 61.67 28.43
CA ARG A 319 37.58 63.03 28.73
C ARG A 319 38.97 62.99 29.39
N LEU A 320 39.17 62.05 30.32
CA LEU A 320 40.47 61.83 30.94
C LEU A 320 41.54 61.45 29.89
N SER A 321 41.19 60.60 28.93
CA SER A 321 42.10 60.20 27.85
C SER A 321 42.47 61.37 26.92
N GLU A 322 41.55 62.30 26.68
CA GLU A 322 41.82 63.50 25.88
C GLU A 322 42.77 64.48 26.60
N GLU A 323 42.62 64.65 27.91
CA GLU A 323 43.52 65.47 28.72
C GLU A 323 44.92 64.85 28.82
N MET A 324 45.01 63.52 29.02
CA MET A 324 46.29 62.80 29.00
C MET A 324 46.99 62.89 27.63
N MET A 325 46.24 62.96 26.53
CA MET A 325 46.82 63.14 25.19
C MET A 325 47.50 64.50 25.05
N LYS A 326 46.92 65.58 25.61
CA LYS A 326 47.49 66.93 25.59
C LYS A 326 48.80 67.01 26.39
N ASP A 327 48.86 66.38 27.56
CA ASP A 327 50.09 66.27 28.36
C ASP A 327 51.20 65.50 27.63
N SER A 328 50.84 64.46 26.87
CA SER A 328 51.81 63.69 26.08
C SER A 328 52.44 64.48 24.93
N VAL A 329 51.74 65.49 24.41
CA VAL A 329 52.26 66.39 23.35
C VAL A 329 53.28 67.35 23.94
N ALA A 330 53.00 67.92 25.13
CA ALA A 330 53.92 68.81 25.83
C ALA A 330 55.22 68.09 26.26
N MET A 331 55.15 66.82 26.67
CA MET A 331 56.34 66.05 27.01
C MET A 331 57.24 65.77 25.80
N LYS A 332 56.65 65.50 24.63
CA LYS A 332 57.38 65.26 23.38
C LYS A 332 58.06 66.52 22.84
N THR A 333 57.47 67.70 23.02
CA THR A 333 58.08 68.96 22.58
C THR A 333 59.31 69.31 23.41
N VAL A 334 59.28 69.10 24.73
CA VAL A 334 60.46 69.30 25.60
C VAL A 334 61.61 68.38 25.19
N ALA A 335 61.34 67.10 24.91
CA ALA A 335 62.36 66.16 24.45
C ALA A 335 62.93 66.51 23.06
N LEU A 336 62.13 67.13 22.18
CA LEU A 336 62.63 67.57 20.88
C LEU A 336 63.60 68.75 21.01
N VAL A 337 63.30 69.70 21.92
CA VAL A 337 64.14 70.87 22.20
C VAL A 337 65.50 70.43 22.77
N THR A 338 65.54 69.41 23.63
CA THR A 338 66.81 68.91 24.19
C THR A 338 67.68 68.23 23.15
N VAL A 339 67.11 67.43 22.23
CA VAL A 339 67.86 66.79 21.14
C VAL A 339 68.47 67.81 20.16
N LEU A 340 67.82 68.96 19.97
CA LEU A 340 68.34 70.05 19.13
C LEU A 340 69.53 70.77 19.78
N PHE A 341 69.48 71.02 21.10
CA PHE A 341 70.49 71.81 21.81
C PHE A 341 71.73 71.02 22.23
N LEU A 342 71.60 69.72 22.52
CA LEU A 342 72.69 68.90 23.08
C LEU A 342 73.97 68.84 22.22
N PRO A 343 73.90 68.66 20.89
CA PRO A 343 75.12 68.58 20.06
C PRO A 343 75.85 69.93 20.03
N GLY A 344 75.10 71.03 19.92
CA GLY A 344 75.66 72.38 19.88
C GLY A 344 76.44 72.75 21.15
N THR A 345 75.87 72.44 22.32
CA THR A 345 76.52 72.70 23.61
C THR A 345 77.71 71.78 23.85
N SER A 346 77.63 70.51 23.47
CA SER A 346 78.73 69.55 23.65
C SER A 346 79.97 69.93 22.85
N PHE A 347 79.82 70.28 21.56
CA PHE A 347 80.96 70.69 20.73
C PHE A 347 81.50 72.07 21.10
N ALA A 348 80.65 72.98 21.59
CA ALA A 348 81.12 74.24 22.16
C ALA A 348 82.02 74.00 23.39
N ALA A 349 81.65 73.07 24.28
CA ALA A 349 82.45 72.73 25.46
C ALA A 349 83.79 72.07 25.09
N VAL A 350 83.82 71.18 24.10
CA VAL A 350 85.05 70.51 23.64
C VAL A 350 86.01 71.50 22.97
N LEU A 351 85.50 72.41 22.14
CA LEU A 351 86.33 73.42 21.47
C LEU A 351 86.80 74.55 22.41
N ALA A 352 86.18 74.70 23.58
CA ALA A 352 86.58 75.65 24.62
C ALA A 352 87.73 75.13 25.52
N MET A 353 88.18 73.88 25.34
CA MET A 353 89.29 73.33 26.13
C MET A 353 90.63 73.98 25.75
N PRO A 354 91.51 74.26 26.73
CA PRO A 354 92.77 75.00 26.53
C PRO A 354 93.77 74.32 25.57
N PHE A 355 93.53 73.06 25.21
CA PHE A 355 94.29 72.34 24.18
C PHE A 355 94.13 72.97 22.78
N PHE A 356 92.98 73.56 22.47
CA PHE A 356 92.67 74.18 21.17
C PHE A 356 92.82 75.71 21.15
N THR A 357 92.99 76.34 22.31
CA THR A 357 93.12 77.81 22.46
C THR A 357 94.48 78.24 22.99
N GLY A 358 95.40 77.30 23.28
CA GLY A 358 96.75 77.58 23.80
C GLY A 358 97.73 78.08 22.73
N GLU A 359 98.61 79.01 23.12
CA GLU A 359 99.50 79.85 22.27
C GLU A 359 100.49 79.12 21.34
N SER A 360 100.61 77.78 21.42
CA SER A 360 101.46 76.96 20.54
C SER A 360 100.70 75.94 19.69
N SER A 361 99.37 76.08 19.57
CA SER A 361 98.55 75.27 18.65
C SER A 361 98.14 76.06 17.38
N PRO A 362 98.01 75.43 16.19
CA PRO A 362 97.87 76.13 14.91
C PRO A 362 96.53 76.88 14.70
N PHE A 363 95.61 76.83 15.66
CA PHE A 363 94.21 77.22 15.49
C PHE A 363 93.84 78.50 16.24
N ASN A 364 94.70 79.53 16.19
CA ASN A 364 94.50 80.76 16.96
C ASN A 364 93.76 81.86 16.13
N ARG A 365 92.40 81.84 16.19
CA ARG A 365 91.38 82.80 15.62
C ARG A 365 91.30 82.88 14.07
N PRO A 366 90.17 83.23 13.40
CA PRO A 366 88.72 83.10 13.65
C PRO A 366 88.09 81.77 13.13
N ASP A 367 88.91 80.80 12.70
CA ASP A 367 88.43 79.57 12.03
C ASP A 367 87.74 78.55 12.94
N LEU A 368 87.87 78.65 14.28
CA LEU A 368 87.17 77.75 15.22
C LEU A 368 85.65 77.85 15.13
N ILE A 369 85.11 79.03 14.80
CA ILE A 369 83.66 79.21 14.64
C ILE A 369 83.17 78.39 13.44
N TRP A 370 83.93 78.37 12.34
CA TRP A 370 83.59 77.59 11.16
C TRP A 370 83.72 76.08 11.41
N VAL A 371 84.75 75.66 12.15
CA VAL A 371 84.89 74.26 12.60
C VAL A 371 83.73 73.85 13.51
N TRP A 372 83.30 74.71 14.44
CA TRP A 372 82.13 74.47 15.27
C TRP A 372 80.86 74.30 14.43
N VAL A 373 80.62 75.15 13.42
CA VAL A 373 79.44 75.03 12.53
C VAL A 373 79.49 73.74 11.71
N VAL A 374 80.63 73.41 11.09
CA VAL A 374 80.78 72.19 10.27
C VAL A 374 80.62 70.93 11.08
N LEU A 375 80.91 70.95 12.38
CA LEU A 375 80.82 69.77 13.22
C LEU A 375 79.45 69.66 13.91
N THR A 376 78.85 70.78 14.30
CA THR A 376 77.53 70.82 14.95
C THR A 376 76.38 70.56 13.99
N VAL A 377 76.38 71.12 12.78
CA VAL A 377 75.27 70.98 11.84
C VAL A 377 75.06 69.51 11.42
N PRO A 378 76.09 68.76 10.99
CA PRO A 378 75.93 67.34 10.65
C PRO A 378 75.58 66.49 11.86
N ALA A 379 76.17 66.76 13.02
CA ALA A 379 75.85 66.01 14.23
C ALA A 379 74.38 66.20 14.65
N THR A 380 73.85 67.41 14.51
CA THR A 380 72.43 67.69 14.77
C THR A 380 71.52 67.00 13.76
N ILE A 381 71.91 66.97 12.48
CA ILE A 381 71.21 66.22 11.42
C ILE A 381 71.23 64.71 11.73
N ILE A 382 72.34 64.16 12.21
CA ILE A 382 72.46 62.74 12.58
C ILE A 382 71.58 62.42 13.80
N CYS A 383 71.62 63.23 14.86
CA CYS A 383 70.78 63.04 16.04
C CYS A 383 69.29 63.15 15.70
N PHE A 384 68.91 64.13 14.88
CA PHE A 384 67.53 64.29 14.43
C PHE A 384 67.10 63.17 13.48
N GLY A 385 67.99 62.73 12.58
CA GLY A 385 67.79 61.60 11.68
C GLY A 385 67.63 60.28 12.43
N PHE A 386 68.41 60.05 13.49
CA PHE A 386 68.27 58.90 14.37
C PHE A 386 66.93 58.94 15.12
N TYR A 387 66.53 60.10 15.65
CA TYR A 387 65.23 60.27 16.30
C TYR A 387 64.06 59.98 15.35
N LEU A 388 64.08 60.51 14.13
CA LEU A 388 63.05 60.24 13.13
C LEU A 388 62.99 58.77 12.71
N SER A 389 64.16 58.15 12.54
CA SER A 389 64.28 56.73 12.15
C SER A 389 63.80 55.81 13.28
N TRP A 390 64.16 56.10 14.53
CA TRP A 390 63.65 55.38 15.70
C TRP A 390 62.13 55.52 15.83
N LYS A 391 61.62 56.75 15.71
CA LYS A 391 60.19 57.04 15.77
C LYS A 391 59.38 56.27 14.71
N GLN A 392 59.85 56.24 13.46
CA GLN A 392 59.18 55.48 12.39
C GLN A 392 59.26 53.96 12.61
N ARG A 393 60.34 53.47 13.21
CA ARG A 393 60.50 52.04 13.49
C ARG A 393 59.60 51.58 14.65
N GLU A 394 59.41 52.42 15.66
CA GLU A 394 58.51 52.18 16.78
C GLU A 394 57.04 52.16 16.35
N THR A 395 56.62 53.09 15.47
CA THR A 395 55.24 53.11 14.94
C THR A 395 54.94 51.87 14.11
N ARG A 396 55.86 51.44 13.23
CA ARG A 396 55.69 50.21 12.44
C ARG A 396 55.62 48.95 13.30
N ARG A 397 56.39 48.88 14.41
CA ARG A 397 56.33 47.74 15.35
C ARG A 397 55.00 47.66 16.09
N ARG A 398 54.35 48.81 16.39
CA ARG A 398 53.04 48.84 17.03
C ARG A 398 51.94 48.38 16.08
N GLU A 399 51.97 48.83 14.82
CA GLU A 399 51.00 48.42 13.79
C GLU A 399 51.07 46.91 13.49
N GLN A 400 52.27 46.32 13.49
CA GLN A 400 52.44 44.87 13.29
C GLN A 400 51.93 43.99 14.44
N ARG A 401 51.97 44.48 15.69
CA ARG A 401 51.41 43.76 16.84
C ARG A 401 49.88 43.75 16.80
N VAL A 402 49.26 44.89 16.50
CA VAL A 402 47.80 45.00 16.36
C VAL A 402 47.31 44.10 15.22
N SER A 403 47.99 44.09 14.07
CA SER A 403 47.62 43.21 12.96
C SER A 403 47.81 41.72 13.27
N SER A 404 48.72 41.33 14.18
CA SER A 404 48.90 39.92 14.56
C SER A 404 47.80 39.47 15.55
N GLU A 405 47.40 40.34 16.47
CA GLU A 405 46.28 40.09 17.40
C GLU A 405 44.94 39.98 16.65
N ASP A 406 44.72 40.81 15.62
CA ASP A 406 43.53 40.72 14.76
C ASP A 406 43.51 39.42 13.93
N ILE A 407 44.67 38.93 13.49
CA ILE A 407 44.80 37.64 12.78
C ILE A 407 44.50 36.48 13.73
N GLU A 408 45.04 36.48 14.95
CA GLU A 408 44.74 35.43 15.96
C GLU A 408 43.24 35.39 16.31
N LEU A 409 42.61 36.55 16.47
CA LEU A 409 41.17 36.64 16.77
C LEU A 409 40.29 36.10 15.61
N SER A 410 40.72 36.28 14.36
CA SER A 410 40.02 35.74 13.19
C SER A 410 40.13 34.21 13.04
N MET A 411 41.23 33.61 13.50
CA MET A 411 41.42 32.14 13.46
C MET A 411 40.58 31.41 14.51
N VAL A 412 40.30 32.03 15.66
CA VAL A 412 39.43 31.45 16.70
C VAL A 412 37.96 31.40 16.25
N GLY A 413 37.54 32.28 15.34
CA GLY A 413 36.18 32.32 14.81
C GLY A 413 35.82 31.24 13.77
N GLN A 414 36.79 30.45 13.28
CA GLN A 414 36.58 29.49 12.18
C GLN A 414 36.62 28.00 12.59
N THR A 415 36.76 27.65 13.87
CA THR A 415 36.62 26.24 14.28
C THR A 415 35.15 25.82 14.27
N PRO A 416 34.72 24.85 13.44
CA PRO A 416 33.33 24.41 13.38
C PRO A 416 32.98 23.64 14.66
N GLN A 417 31.87 24.02 15.29
CA GLN A 417 31.27 23.26 16.39
C GLN A 417 30.86 21.88 15.86
N SER A 418 31.48 20.82 16.38
CA SER A 418 31.02 19.44 16.25
C SER A 418 29.98 19.11 17.29
#